data_AF-A0A9E6RBR5-F1
#
_entry.id   AF-A0A9E6RBR5-F1
#
_cell.length_a   1.000
_cell.length_b   1.000
_cell.length_c   1.000
_cell.angle_alpha   90.00
_cell.angle_beta   90.00
_cell.angle_gamma   90.00
#
_symmetry.space_group_name_H-M   'P 1'
#
loop_
_entity.id
_entity.type
_entity.pdbx_description
1 polymer ?
#
loop_
_entity_poly.entity_id
_entity_poly.type
_entity_poly.pdbx_seq_one_letter_code
_entity_poly.pdbx_strand_id
1 'polypeptide(L)'
;MNYILELLKKENLEEEDVELVLTIMGEYPKEVAPRLGDMIVNFPHLIKSIYGFCKFIENKDELADIILNLLSQENNLQEFQLFWVGWIIESHLINTKNAARIIDLTFNHRNASVISRSKILEIGDARYGLSELRAQYLGAGQSDWLSWSSAVGSRTLSAISRNHRLTYFGKSSQMNQLIYSVLTK
;
A
#
# COMPACT_ATOMS: atom_id res chain seq x y z
N MET A 1 31.11 -4.57 5.74
CA MET A 1 30.54 -4.30 4.40
C MET A 1 30.64 -5.51 3.48
N ASN A 2 31.85 -5.99 3.17
CA ASN A 2 32.04 -7.14 2.26
C ASN A 2 31.25 -8.40 2.67
N TYR A 3 31.17 -8.71 3.97
CA TYR A 3 30.38 -9.86 4.45
C TYR A 3 28.89 -9.79 4.08
N ILE A 4 28.26 -8.61 4.16
CA ILE A 4 26.83 -8.45 3.87
C ILE A 4 26.57 -8.49 2.35
N LEU A 5 27.48 -7.93 1.56
CA LEU A 5 27.42 -8.06 0.10
C LEU A 5 27.61 -9.50 -0.37
N GLU A 6 28.45 -10.28 0.31
CA GLU A 6 28.61 -11.71 0.04
C GLU A 6 27.39 -12.53 0.49
N LEU A 7 26.75 -12.17 1.61
CA LEU A 7 25.46 -12.73 2.02
C LEU A 7 24.41 -12.55 0.94
N LEU A 8 24.27 -11.33 0.40
CA LEU A 8 23.37 -11.02 -0.70
C LEU A 8 23.63 -11.81 -2.00
N LYS A 9 24.78 -12.47 -2.16
CA LYS A 9 25.10 -13.29 -3.33
C LYS A 9 24.85 -14.78 -3.10
N LYS A 10 24.58 -15.21 -1.87
CA LYS A 10 24.27 -16.61 -1.57
C LYS A 10 22.92 -16.99 -2.19
N GLU A 11 22.87 -18.20 -2.74
CA GLU A 11 21.64 -18.79 -3.30
C GLU A 11 20.61 -19.10 -2.20
N ASN A 12 21.08 -19.56 -1.03
CA ASN A 12 20.23 -19.84 0.13
C ASN A 12 20.45 -18.79 1.22
N LEU A 13 19.68 -17.70 1.15
CA LEU A 13 19.58 -16.72 2.22
C LEU A 13 18.60 -17.23 3.28
N GLU A 14 18.98 -17.18 4.55
CA GLU A 14 18.05 -17.39 5.66
C GLU A 14 17.25 -16.11 5.94
N GLU A 15 16.09 -16.24 6.59
CA GLU A 15 15.23 -15.08 6.90
C GLU A 15 15.97 -14.02 7.74
N GLU A 16 16.75 -14.47 8.74
CA GLU A 16 17.57 -13.62 9.61
C GLU A 16 18.61 -12.82 8.81
N ASP A 17 19.20 -13.44 7.77
CA ASP A 17 20.15 -12.78 6.88
C ASP A 17 19.49 -11.67 6.07
N VAL A 18 18.28 -11.93 5.56
CA VAL A 18 17.52 -10.93 4.77
C VAL A 18 17.09 -9.77 5.65
N GLU A 19 16.62 -10.03 6.87
CA GLU A 19 16.27 -8.98 7.82
C GLU A 19 17.49 -8.11 8.18
N LEU A 20 18.65 -8.74 8.41
CA LEU A 20 19.91 -8.04 8.66
C LEU A 20 20.31 -7.16 7.46
N VAL A 21 20.19 -7.69 6.24
CA VAL A 21 20.44 -6.94 4.99
C VAL A 21 19.55 -5.71 4.91
N LEU A 22 18.23 -5.86 5.09
CA LEU A 22 17.27 -4.75 5.05
C LEU A 22 17.53 -3.70 6.14
N THR A 23 18.09 -4.12 7.27
CA THR A 23 18.38 -3.22 8.38
C THR A 23 19.68 -2.42 8.16
N ILE A 24 20.74 -3.07 7.66
CA ILE A 24 22.07 -2.48 7.59
C ILE A 24 22.34 -1.80 6.24
N MET A 25 21.75 -2.29 5.14
CA MET A 25 22.10 -1.84 3.79
C MET A 25 21.35 -0.59 3.31
N GLY A 26 20.87 0.26 4.22
CA GLY A 26 20.22 1.52 3.87
C GLY A 26 21.10 2.46 3.04
N GLU A 27 22.43 2.36 3.18
CA GLU A 27 23.42 3.13 2.39
C GLU A 27 23.73 2.50 1.02
N TYR A 28 23.26 1.28 0.76
CA TYR A 28 23.53 0.53 -0.47
C TYR A 28 22.24 0.06 -1.17
N PRO A 29 21.26 0.96 -1.42
CA PRO A 29 19.96 0.58 -1.96
C PRO A 29 20.04 -0.05 -3.35
N LYS A 30 21.04 0.31 -4.16
CA LYS A 30 21.24 -0.21 -5.52
C LYS A 30 21.59 -1.71 -5.56
N GLU A 31 22.19 -2.23 -4.50
CA GLU A 31 22.55 -3.65 -4.39
C GLU A 31 21.35 -4.51 -3.93
N VAL A 32 20.45 -3.91 -3.13
CA VAL A 32 19.30 -4.62 -2.54
C VAL A 32 18.06 -4.52 -3.43
N ALA A 33 17.81 -3.37 -4.06
CA ALA A 33 16.61 -3.09 -4.83
C ALA A 33 16.28 -4.17 -5.88
N PRO A 34 17.25 -4.67 -6.67
CA PRO A 34 16.97 -5.70 -7.68
C PRO A 34 16.42 -7.02 -7.10
N ARG A 35 16.71 -7.32 -5.83
CA ARG A 35 16.26 -8.56 -5.17
C ARG A 35 14.96 -8.40 -4.37
N LEU A 36 14.39 -7.19 -4.30
CA LEU A 36 13.21 -6.96 -3.47
C LEU A 36 12.00 -7.80 -3.89
N GLY A 37 11.79 -8.01 -5.19
CA GLY A 37 10.70 -8.88 -5.67
C GLY A 37 10.81 -10.30 -5.10
N ASP A 38 11.98 -10.91 -5.22
CA ASP A 38 12.26 -12.25 -4.69
C ASP A 38 12.14 -12.30 -3.17
N MET A 39 12.63 -11.27 -2.48
CA MET A 39 12.51 -11.17 -1.02
C MET A 39 11.05 -11.12 -0.57
N ILE A 40 10.19 -10.40 -1.29
CA ILE A 40 8.75 -10.34 -0.96
C ILE A 40 8.11 -11.72 -1.14
N VAL A 41 8.42 -12.43 -2.23
CA VAL A 41 7.84 -13.75 -2.50
C VAL A 41 8.32 -14.80 -1.50
N ASN A 42 9.63 -14.85 -1.26
CA ASN A 42 10.25 -15.92 -0.47
C ASN A 42 10.16 -15.67 1.04
N PHE A 43 10.07 -14.40 1.48
CA PHE A 43 9.98 -14.03 2.89
C PHE A 43 8.77 -13.11 3.17
N PRO A 44 7.53 -13.62 3.08
CA PRO A 44 6.31 -12.83 3.24
C PRO A 44 6.25 -11.99 4.52
N HIS A 45 6.82 -12.48 5.62
CA HIS A 45 6.84 -11.81 6.92
C HIS A 45 7.70 -10.54 6.93
N LEU A 46 8.72 -10.46 6.07
CA LEU A 46 9.64 -9.33 5.98
C LEU A 46 9.08 -8.16 5.16
N ILE A 47 7.88 -8.25 4.60
CA ILE A 47 7.29 -7.15 3.80
C ILE A 47 7.24 -5.81 4.55
N LYS A 48 7.09 -5.84 5.88
CA LYS A 48 7.14 -4.64 6.73
C LYS A 48 8.55 -4.03 6.77
N SER A 49 9.58 -4.87 6.88
CA SER A 49 10.98 -4.43 6.84
C SER A 49 11.35 -3.93 5.45
N ILE A 50 10.83 -4.58 4.40
CA ILE A 50 10.96 -4.14 3.00
C ILE A 50 10.32 -2.77 2.80
N TYR A 51 9.09 -2.54 3.32
CA TYR A 51 8.48 -1.21 3.34
C TYR A 51 9.41 -0.18 4.02
N GLY A 52 9.98 -0.52 5.17
CA GLY A 52 10.94 0.34 5.87
C GLY A 52 12.19 0.65 5.05
N PHE A 53 12.64 -0.29 4.22
CA PHE A 53 13.78 -0.15 3.33
C PHE A 53 13.48 0.72 2.11
N CYS A 54 12.24 0.71 1.59
CA CYS A 54 11.85 1.45 0.40
C CYS A 54 12.15 2.97 0.48
N LYS A 55 12.26 3.56 1.68
CA LYS A 55 12.66 4.95 1.87
C LYS A 55 14.05 5.27 1.33
N PHE A 56 14.97 4.30 1.30
CA PHE A 56 16.35 4.45 0.82
C PHE A 56 16.47 4.36 -0.70
N ILE A 57 15.45 3.88 -1.40
CA ILE A 57 15.47 3.78 -2.87
C ILE A 57 15.09 5.13 -3.47
N GLU A 58 16.02 5.80 -4.14
CA GLU A 58 15.79 7.12 -4.74
C GLU A 58 14.87 7.05 -5.96
N ASN A 59 15.11 6.09 -6.86
CA ASN A 59 14.33 5.91 -8.07
C ASN A 59 13.00 5.18 -7.78
N LYS A 60 11.94 5.95 -7.54
CA LYS A 60 10.62 5.39 -7.23
C LYS A 60 9.95 4.71 -8.42
N ASP A 61 10.25 5.11 -9.65
CA ASP A 61 9.71 4.44 -10.84
C ASP A 61 10.29 3.03 -11.00
N GLU A 62 11.56 2.82 -10.67
CA GLU A 62 12.17 1.49 -10.65
C GLU A 62 11.55 0.60 -9.55
N LEU A 63 11.33 1.16 -8.35
CA LEU A 63 10.59 0.44 -7.31
C LEU A 63 9.16 0.10 -7.76
N ALA A 64 8.49 1.01 -8.48
CA ALA A 64 7.17 0.77 -9.02
C ALA A 64 7.18 -0.36 -10.07
N ASP A 65 8.20 -0.41 -10.94
CA ASP A 65 8.37 -1.50 -11.91
C ASP A 65 8.55 -2.86 -11.20
N ILE A 66 9.32 -2.92 -10.10
CA ILE A 66 9.47 -4.15 -9.28
C ILE A 66 8.13 -4.61 -8.69
N ILE A 67 7.39 -3.70 -8.04
CA ILE A 67 6.09 -4.02 -7.42
C ILE A 67 5.05 -4.38 -8.47
N LEU A 68 5.06 -3.73 -9.63
CA LEU A 68 4.17 -4.05 -10.74
C LEU A 68 4.42 -5.46 -11.27
N ASN A 69 5.69 -5.83 -11.46
CA ASN A 69 6.07 -7.18 -11.90
C ASN A 69 5.63 -8.24 -10.88
N LEU A 70 5.84 -7.98 -9.59
CA LEU A 70 5.41 -8.85 -8.50
C LEU A 70 3.89 -9.12 -8.54
N LEU A 71 3.08 -8.08 -8.73
CA LEU A 71 1.62 -8.15 -8.76
C LEU A 71 1.06 -8.73 -10.07
N SER A 72 1.81 -8.63 -11.17
CA SER A 72 1.38 -9.10 -12.49
C SER A 72 1.64 -10.58 -12.71
N GLN A 73 2.55 -11.17 -11.95
CA GLN A 73 2.81 -12.61 -11.94
C GLN A 73 1.72 -13.35 -11.14
N GLU A 74 1.51 -14.64 -11.41
CA GLU A 74 0.62 -15.51 -10.62
C GLU A 74 1.20 -15.86 -9.23
N ASN A 75 1.82 -14.88 -8.57
CA ASN A 75 2.37 -15.03 -7.24
C ASN A 75 1.24 -15.12 -6.22
N ASN A 76 1.36 -16.03 -5.26
CA ASN A 76 0.35 -16.19 -4.21
C ASN A 76 0.59 -15.22 -3.05
N LEU A 77 0.58 -13.91 -3.33
CA LEU A 77 0.71 -12.89 -2.28
C LEU A 77 -0.44 -13.01 -1.28
N GLN A 78 -0.08 -13.08 -0.01
CA GLN A 78 -1.03 -13.15 1.10
C GLN A 78 -1.63 -11.77 1.38
N GLU A 79 -2.79 -11.76 2.03
CA GLU A 79 -3.47 -10.53 2.48
C GLU A 79 -2.53 -9.56 3.22
N PHE A 80 -1.72 -10.08 4.14
CA PHE A 80 -0.77 -9.27 4.90
C PHE A 80 0.24 -8.55 4.01
N GLN A 81 0.74 -9.22 2.97
CA GLN A 81 1.66 -8.61 2.00
C GLN A 81 0.95 -7.53 1.19
N LEU A 82 -0.28 -7.77 0.72
CA LEU A 82 -1.07 -6.79 -0.02
C LEU A 82 -1.37 -5.53 0.81
N PHE A 83 -1.65 -5.69 2.11
CA PHE A 83 -1.81 -4.58 3.02
C PHE A 83 -0.55 -3.70 3.08
N TRP A 84 0.63 -4.30 3.18
CA TRP A 84 1.89 -3.56 3.16
C TRP A 84 2.27 -3.01 1.79
N VAL A 85 1.89 -3.67 0.70
CA VAL A 85 1.96 -3.08 -0.65
C VAL A 85 1.13 -1.79 -0.70
N GLY A 86 -0.05 -1.76 -0.07
CA GLY A 86 -0.83 -0.54 0.10
C GLY A 86 -0.06 0.61 0.76
N TRP A 87 0.74 0.33 1.79
CA TRP A 87 1.63 1.32 2.42
C TRP A 87 2.78 1.75 1.50
N ILE A 88 3.38 0.82 0.77
CA ILE A 88 4.42 1.15 -0.22
C ILE A 88 3.85 2.08 -1.30
N ILE A 89 2.63 1.82 -1.77
CA ILE A 89 1.94 2.69 -2.75
C ILE A 89 1.80 4.11 -2.20
N GLU A 90 1.17 4.25 -1.02
CA GLU A 90 0.89 5.56 -0.42
C GLU A 90 2.17 6.36 -0.15
N SER A 91 3.17 5.72 0.45
CA SER A 91 4.37 6.39 0.92
C SER A 91 5.40 6.64 -0.19
N HIS A 92 5.42 5.83 -1.25
CA HIS A 92 6.53 5.82 -2.20
C HIS A 92 6.12 5.82 -3.67
N LEU A 93 4.98 5.23 -4.06
CA LEU A 93 4.67 4.99 -5.47
C LEU A 93 3.58 5.89 -6.04
N ILE A 94 2.86 6.66 -5.22
CA ILE A 94 1.67 7.42 -5.67
C ILE A 94 1.96 8.42 -6.80
N ASN A 95 3.20 8.86 -6.97
CA ASN A 95 3.62 9.80 -8.01
C ASN A 95 4.37 9.14 -9.18
N THR A 96 4.44 7.81 -9.21
CA THR A 96 5.14 7.06 -10.27
C THR A 96 4.24 6.79 -11.46
N LYS A 97 4.84 6.50 -12.62
CA LYS A 97 4.12 6.20 -13.88
C LYS A 97 3.14 5.02 -13.75
N ASN A 98 3.44 4.06 -12.86
CA ASN A 98 2.66 2.83 -12.70
C ASN A 98 1.65 2.87 -11.56
N ALA A 99 1.50 3.99 -10.86
CA ALA A 99 0.67 4.09 -9.65
C ALA A 99 -0.75 3.56 -9.88
N ALA A 100 -1.42 3.98 -10.96
CA ALA A 100 -2.77 3.55 -11.29
C ALA A 100 -2.89 2.03 -11.46
N ARG A 101 -1.94 1.42 -12.17
CA ARG A 101 -1.97 -0.03 -12.46
C ARG A 101 -1.68 -0.85 -11.21
N ILE A 102 -0.74 -0.40 -10.38
CA ILE A 102 -0.41 -1.06 -9.11
C ILE A 102 -1.59 -1.00 -8.13
N ILE A 103 -2.27 0.15 -8.05
CA ILE A 103 -3.48 0.30 -7.23
C ILE A 103 -4.56 -0.69 -7.68
N ASP A 104 -4.85 -0.72 -8.98
CA ASP A 104 -5.85 -1.63 -9.57
C ASP A 104 -5.53 -3.10 -9.28
N LEU A 105 -4.31 -3.54 -9.58
CA LEU A 105 -3.90 -4.92 -9.33
C LEU A 105 -3.91 -5.29 -7.85
N THR A 106 -3.53 -4.38 -6.96
CA THR A 106 -3.54 -4.63 -5.51
C THR A 106 -4.97 -4.73 -4.98
N PHE A 107 -5.85 -3.82 -5.38
CA PHE A 107 -7.24 -3.79 -4.93
C PHE A 107 -8.06 -4.99 -5.41
N ASN A 108 -7.82 -5.39 -6.67
CA ASN A 108 -8.51 -6.49 -7.34
C ASN A 108 -7.77 -7.84 -7.23
N HIS A 109 -6.68 -7.91 -6.46
CA HIS A 109 -5.94 -9.15 -6.27
C HIS A 109 -6.84 -10.25 -5.70
N ARG A 110 -6.65 -11.51 -6.13
CA ARG A 110 -7.50 -12.65 -5.72
C ARG A 110 -7.54 -12.87 -4.20
N ASN A 111 -6.43 -12.56 -3.53
CA ASN A 111 -6.28 -12.67 -2.07
C ASN A 111 -6.54 -11.32 -1.35
N ALA A 112 -7.03 -10.30 -2.05
CA ALA A 112 -7.36 -9.02 -1.43
C ALA A 112 -8.61 -9.16 -0.55
N SER A 113 -8.41 -9.04 0.76
CA SER A 113 -9.47 -8.99 1.77
C SER A 113 -10.05 -7.58 1.94
N VAL A 114 -11.08 -7.49 2.80
CA VAL A 114 -11.58 -6.22 3.34
C VAL A 114 -10.46 -5.34 3.91
N ILE A 115 -9.50 -5.89 4.65
CA ILE A 115 -8.43 -5.13 5.31
C ILE A 115 -7.44 -4.56 4.28
N SER A 116 -6.96 -5.39 3.36
CA SER A 116 -6.03 -4.93 2.32
C SER A 116 -6.67 -3.88 1.38
N ARG A 117 -7.94 -4.07 0.99
CA ARG A 117 -8.70 -3.08 0.20
C ARG A 117 -8.95 -1.79 0.96
N SER A 118 -9.25 -1.89 2.25
CA SER A 118 -9.43 -0.72 3.15
C SER A 118 -8.18 0.16 3.13
N LYS A 119 -6.98 -0.44 3.16
CA LYS A 119 -5.73 0.32 3.08
C LYS A 119 -5.58 1.14 1.79
N ILE A 120 -6.02 0.59 0.65
CA ILE A 120 -6.03 1.33 -0.63
C ILE A 120 -7.05 2.47 -0.59
N LEU A 121 -8.24 2.23 -0.04
CA LEU A 121 -9.28 3.25 0.06
C LEU A 121 -8.88 4.42 0.97
N GLU A 122 -8.04 4.19 1.98
CA GLU A 122 -7.52 5.22 2.90
C GLU A 122 -6.51 6.19 2.28
N ILE A 123 -5.89 5.83 1.15
CA ILE A 123 -4.88 6.67 0.49
C ILE A 123 -5.48 8.07 0.27
N GLY A 124 -4.77 9.14 0.62
CA GLY A 124 -5.32 10.50 0.54
C GLY A 124 -5.44 11.08 -0.88
N ASP A 125 -5.08 10.34 -1.93
CA ASP A 125 -5.07 10.86 -3.29
C ASP A 125 -6.47 10.73 -3.95
N ALA A 126 -6.79 11.67 -4.84
CA ALA A 126 -8.05 11.70 -5.59
C ALA A 126 -7.92 11.18 -7.03
N ARG A 127 -6.69 11.04 -7.54
CA ARG A 127 -6.36 10.53 -8.88
C ARG A 127 -6.59 9.02 -8.96
N TYR A 128 -6.31 8.45 -10.14
CA TYR A 128 -6.25 7.00 -10.37
C TYR A 128 -7.55 6.23 -10.11
N GLY A 129 -8.70 6.91 -10.20
CA GLY A 129 -10.01 6.28 -9.95
C GLY A 129 -10.34 6.09 -8.47
N LEU A 130 -9.49 6.54 -7.55
CA LEU A 130 -9.70 6.35 -6.10
C LEU A 130 -10.95 7.08 -5.60
N SER A 131 -11.27 8.24 -6.16
CA SER A 131 -12.49 8.99 -5.83
C SER A 131 -13.75 8.18 -6.14
N GLU A 132 -13.77 7.54 -7.31
CA GLU A 132 -14.88 6.76 -7.82
C GLU A 132 -15.02 5.45 -7.05
N LEU A 133 -13.90 4.78 -6.74
CA LEU A 133 -13.88 3.59 -5.89
C LEU A 133 -14.49 3.88 -4.52
N ARG A 134 -14.09 4.97 -3.86
CA ARG A 134 -14.65 5.37 -2.55
C ARG A 134 -16.14 5.69 -2.61
N ALA A 135 -16.60 6.30 -3.70
CA ALA A 135 -18.00 6.70 -3.85
C ALA A 135 -18.97 5.49 -3.78
N GLN A 136 -18.53 4.33 -4.26
CA GLN A 136 -19.32 3.09 -4.21
C GLN A 136 -19.63 2.67 -2.77
N TYR A 137 -18.65 2.79 -1.87
CA TYR A 137 -18.80 2.42 -0.45
C TYR A 137 -19.51 3.50 0.37
N LEU A 138 -19.21 4.78 0.09
CA LEU A 138 -19.86 5.90 0.80
C LEU A 138 -21.35 6.01 0.50
N GLY A 139 -21.79 5.67 -0.72
CA GLY A 139 -23.19 5.70 -1.13
C GLY A 139 -24.02 4.51 -0.64
N ALA A 140 -23.38 3.39 -0.29
CA ALA A 140 -24.08 2.16 0.14
C ALA A 140 -24.66 2.24 1.55
N GLY A 141 -24.31 3.27 2.34
CA GLY A 141 -24.78 3.44 3.72
C GLY A 141 -24.25 2.38 4.69
N GLN A 142 -23.23 1.63 4.29
CA GLN A 142 -22.59 0.62 5.14
C GLN A 142 -21.75 1.29 6.24
N SER A 143 -21.53 0.56 7.33
CA SER A 143 -20.78 1.01 8.50
C SER A 143 -19.73 -0.05 8.84
N ASP A 144 -18.76 -0.19 7.93
CA ASP A 144 -17.71 -1.19 7.95
C ASP A 144 -16.36 -0.60 7.53
N TRP A 145 -15.32 -1.42 7.54
CA TRP A 145 -13.95 -1.01 7.20
C TRP A 145 -13.85 -0.30 5.84
N LEU A 146 -14.49 -0.82 4.78
CA LEU A 146 -14.41 -0.22 3.44
C LEU A 146 -15.05 1.18 3.42
N SER A 147 -16.19 1.33 4.10
CA SER A 147 -16.90 2.61 4.18
C SER A 147 -16.13 3.64 5.01
N TRP A 148 -15.57 3.23 6.15
CA TRP A 148 -14.78 4.09 7.03
C TRP A 148 -13.46 4.52 6.36
N SER A 149 -12.75 3.58 5.75
CA SER A 149 -11.53 3.85 4.99
C SER A 149 -11.80 4.77 3.79
N SER A 150 -12.94 4.60 3.10
CA SER A 150 -13.37 5.51 2.03
C SER A 150 -13.65 6.93 2.53
N ALA A 151 -14.20 7.07 3.73
CA ALA A 151 -14.39 8.37 4.35
C ALA A 151 -13.04 9.01 4.68
N VAL A 152 -12.12 8.26 5.31
CA VAL A 152 -10.77 8.71 5.66
C VAL A 152 -9.95 9.09 4.43
N GLY A 153 -10.02 8.32 3.35
CA GLY A 153 -9.35 8.65 2.08
C GLY A 153 -9.88 9.94 1.42
N SER A 154 -11.07 10.39 1.79
CA SER A 154 -11.67 11.64 1.30
C SER A 154 -11.26 12.88 2.12
N ARG A 155 -10.41 12.73 3.15
CA ARG A 155 -10.00 13.82 4.06
C ARG A 155 -9.29 14.99 3.39
N THR A 156 -8.56 14.72 2.31
CA THR A 156 -7.74 15.68 1.55
C THR A 156 -8.54 16.52 0.56
N LEU A 157 -9.81 16.16 0.32
CA LEU A 157 -10.70 16.94 -0.53
C LEU A 157 -10.99 18.31 0.09
N SER A 158 -11.37 19.27 -0.76
CA SER A 158 -11.86 20.58 -0.29
C SER A 158 -13.03 20.40 0.69
N ALA A 159 -13.19 21.32 1.65
CA ALA A 159 -14.25 21.23 2.65
C ALA A 159 -15.65 21.07 2.01
N ILE A 160 -15.92 21.80 0.93
CA ILE A 160 -17.20 21.71 0.20
C ILE A 160 -17.38 20.31 -0.40
N SER A 161 -16.40 19.83 -1.16
CA SER A 161 -16.48 18.52 -1.83
C SER A 161 -16.54 17.36 -0.82
N ARG A 162 -15.74 17.44 0.26
CA ARG A 162 -15.72 16.46 1.35
C ARG A 162 -17.06 16.40 2.06
N ASN A 163 -17.60 17.54 2.49
CA ASN A 163 -18.87 17.59 3.20
C ASN A 163 -20.00 17.08 2.32
N HIS A 164 -20.03 17.47 1.04
CA HIS A 164 -21.01 16.98 0.08
C HIS A 164 -20.97 15.44 -0.04
N ARG A 165 -19.78 14.85 -0.17
CA ARG A 165 -19.62 13.38 -0.27
C ARG A 165 -19.96 12.65 1.02
N LEU A 166 -19.57 13.18 2.18
CA LEU A 166 -19.68 12.46 3.45
C LEU A 166 -21.00 12.72 4.20
N THR A 167 -21.82 13.70 3.78
CA THR A 167 -23.08 14.02 4.46
C THR A 167 -24.03 12.82 4.51
N TYR A 168 -24.15 12.06 3.42
CA TYR A 168 -25.00 10.88 3.40
C TYR A 168 -24.44 9.76 4.28
N PHE A 169 -23.15 9.44 4.10
CA PHE A 169 -22.42 8.46 4.92
C PHE A 169 -22.58 8.72 6.43
N GLY A 170 -22.42 9.97 6.87
CA GLY A 170 -22.51 10.35 8.28
C GLY A 170 -23.89 10.18 8.89
N LYS A 171 -24.95 10.07 8.09
CA LYS A 171 -26.32 9.83 8.56
C LYS A 171 -26.66 8.35 8.68
N SER A 172 -25.82 7.44 8.17
CA SER A 172 -26.14 6.02 8.07
C SER A 172 -25.97 5.25 9.38
N SER A 173 -25.09 5.69 10.29
CA SER A 173 -24.89 5.07 11.61
C SER A 173 -24.25 6.05 12.60
N GLN A 174 -24.32 5.76 13.90
CA GLN A 174 -23.63 6.55 14.92
C GLN A 174 -22.10 6.54 14.74
N MET A 175 -21.53 5.39 14.32
CA MET A 175 -20.10 5.29 14.05
C MET A 175 -19.70 6.15 12.84
N ASN A 176 -20.47 6.09 11.76
CA ASN A 176 -20.22 6.93 10.58
C ASN A 176 -20.37 8.42 10.91
N GLN A 177 -21.34 8.78 11.76
CA GLN A 177 -21.50 10.16 12.24
C GLN A 177 -20.27 10.62 13.05
N LEU A 178 -19.72 9.77 13.91
CA LEU A 178 -18.50 10.07 14.66
C LEU A 178 -17.33 10.33 13.70
N ILE A 179 -17.09 9.42 12.75
CA ILE A 179 -16.02 9.55 11.75
C ILE A 179 -16.22 10.83 10.93
N TYR A 180 -17.43 11.07 10.42
CA TYR A 180 -17.79 12.29 9.71
C TYR A 180 -17.42 13.54 10.53
N SER A 181 -17.82 13.59 11.80
CA SER A 181 -17.56 14.73 12.68
C SER A 181 -16.07 14.98 12.93
N VAL A 182 -15.21 13.95 12.88
CA VAL A 182 -13.76 14.09 12.99
C VAL A 182 -13.16 14.63 11.70
N LEU A 183 -13.65 14.16 10.55
CA LEU A 183 -13.14 14.52 9.23
C LEU A 183 -13.60 15.90 8.74
N THR A 184 -14.70 16.43 9.27
CA THR A 184 -15.26 17.74 8.87
C THR A 184 -15.01 18.87 9.86
N LYS A 185 -14.25 18.62 10.93
CA LYS A 185 -13.64 19.69 11.73
C LYS A 185 -12.58 20.41 10.91
#